data_AF-A0A658R2U2-F1
#
_entry.id   AF-A0A658R2U2-F1
#
_cell.length_a   1.000
_cell.length_b   1.000
_cell.length_c   1.000
_cell.angle_alpha   90.00
_cell.angle_beta   90.00
_cell.angle_gamma   90.00
#
_symmetry.space_group_name_H-M   'P 1'
#
loop_
_entity.id
_entity.type
_entity.pdbx_description
1 polymer ?
#
loop_
_entity_poly.entity_id
_entity_poly.type
_entity_poly.pdbx_seq_one_letter_code
_entity_poly.pdbx_strand_id
1 'polypeptide(L)'
;MEKDQLPFLDSNDPHFQHARALSLSVGAIRRAQGKCNPNDFPVGSIEWHFAVEDFAGDVLRALMDDGSEAIDVPLRERPLD
;
A
#
# COMPACT_ATOMS: atom_id res chain seq x y z
N MET A 1 -14.22 -28.40 16.07
CA MET A 1 -13.73 -27.00 16.10
C MET A 1 -13.69 -26.52 14.68
N GLU A 2 -14.80 -25.96 14.20
CA GLU A 2 -14.79 -25.23 12.94
C GLU A 2 -13.95 -23.98 13.19
N LYS A 3 -12.78 -23.91 12.55
CA LYS A 3 -11.96 -22.71 12.56
C LYS A 3 -12.83 -21.64 11.93
N ASP A 4 -13.14 -20.59 12.70
CA ASP A 4 -13.83 -19.41 12.25
C ASP A 4 -13.25 -18.96 10.89
N GLN A 5 -13.89 -19.40 9.80
CA GLN A 5 -13.63 -18.86 8.47
C GLN A 5 -14.18 -17.45 8.55
N LEU A 6 -13.30 -16.49 8.80
CA LEU A 6 -13.63 -15.09 8.73
C LEU A 6 -14.16 -14.83 7.31
N PRO A 7 -15.48 -14.66 7.11
CA PRO A 7 -16.11 -14.78 5.79
C PRO A 7 -15.66 -13.67 4.83
N PHE A 8 -15.02 -12.63 5.37
CA PHE A 8 -14.43 -11.56 4.60
C PHE A 8 -13.11 -11.93 3.94
N LEU A 9 -12.31 -12.87 4.49
CA LEU A 9 -10.99 -13.22 3.90
C LEU A 9 -11.09 -13.92 2.55
N ASP A 10 -12.20 -14.63 2.31
CA ASP A 10 -12.51 -15.37 1.07
C ASP A 10 -13.67 -14.73 0.29
N SER A 11 -13.87 -13.42 0.46
CA SER A 11 -14.91 -12.70 -0.27
C SER A 11 -14.63 -12.69 -1.78
N ASN A 12 -15.65 -13.05 -2.56
CA ASN A 12 -15.64 -12.91 -4.02
C ASN A 12 -15.95 -11.48 -4.50
N ASP A 13 -16.06 -10.53 -3.57
CA ASP A 13 -16.23 -9.12 -3.92
C ASP A 13 -14.98 -8.60 -4.67
N PRO A 14 -15.14 -8.04 -5.88
CA PRO A 14 -14.01 -7.56 -6.68
C PRO A 14 -13.19 -6.46 -5.98
N HIS A 15 -13.83 -5.58 -5.20
CA HIS A 15 -13.10 -4.54 -4.47
C HIS A 15 -12.27 -5.13 -3.34
N PHE A 16 -12.81 -6.12 -2.62
CA PHE A 16 -12.05 -6.86 -1.62
C PHE A 16 -10.85 -7.58 -2.23
N GLN A 17 -11.04 -8.28 -3.36
CA GLN A 17 -9.95 -8.98 -4.04
C GLN A 17 -8.85 -8.03 -4.51
N HIS A 18 -9.21 -6.87 -5.08
CA HIS A 18 -8.24 -5.85 -5.46
C HIS A 18 -7.47 -5.29 -4.26
N ALA A 19 -8.17 -4.94 -3.17
CA ALA A 19 -7.53 -4.45 -1.94
C ALA A 19 -6.57 -5.50 -1.34
N ARG A 20 -6.98 -6.77 -1.33
CA ARG A 20 -6.14 -7.89 -0.88
C ARG A 20 -4.91 -8.07 -1.76
N ALA A 21 -5.07 -8.05 -3.08
CA ALA A 21 -3.97 -8.17 -4.02
C ALA A 21 -2.97 -7.01 -3.87
N LEU A 22 -3.45 -5.78 -3.69
CA LEU A 22 -2.62 -4.61 -3.43
C LEU A 22 -1.82 -4.77 -2.12
N SER A 23 -2.50 -5.12 -1.02
CA SER A 23 -1.86 -5.34 0.28
C SER A 23 -0.76 -6.41 0.22
N LEU A 24 -1.01 -7.52 -0.46
CA LEU A 24 -0.02 -8.58 -0.67
C LEU A 24 1.18 -8.10 -1.51
N SER A 25 0.92 -7.33 -2.56
CA SER A 25 1.96 -6.78 -3.44
C SER A 25 2.88 -5.82 -2.69
N VAL A 26 2.29 -4.88 -1.95
CA VAL A 26 3.04 -3.93 -1.10
C VAL A 26 3.87 -4.70 -0.06
N GLY A 27 3.27 -5.67 0.62
CA GLY A 27 3.97 -6.48 1.61
C GLY A 27 5.15 -7.27 1.02
N ALA A 28 5.02 -7.79 -0.20
CA ALA A 28 6.10 -8.48 -0.90
C ALA A 28 7.24 -7.53 -1.26
N ILE A 29 6.94 -6.34 -1.79
CA ILE A 29 7.92 -5.31 -2.13
C ILE A 29 8.68 -4.85 -0.87
N ARG A 30 7.98 -4.59 0.22
CA ARG A 30 8.60 -4.21 1.50
C ARG A 30 9.58 -5.26 2.00
N ARG A 31 9.20 -6.55 1.94
CA ARG A 31 10.13 -7.65 2.29
C ARG A 31 11.36 -7.68 1.41
N ALA A 32 11.20 -7.49 0.09
CA ALA A 32 12.33 -7.43 -0.83
C ALA A 32 13.28 -6.25 -0.56
N GLN A 33 12.75 -5.16 0.01
CA GLN A 33 13.53 -4.00 0.47
C GLN A 33 14.13 -4.19 1.87
N GLY A 34 13.90 -5.32 2.53
CA GLY A 34 14.34 -5.56 3.92
C GLY A 34 13.52 -4.81 4.98
N LYS A 35 12.36 -4.25 4.62
CA LYS A 35 11.45 -3.57 5.56
C LYS A 35 10.52 -4.59 6.23
N CYS A 36 10.22 -4.35 7.51
CA CYS A 36 9.22 -5.12 8.24
C CYS A 36 7.79 -4.76 7.79
N ASN A 37 6.89 -5.72 7.90
CA ASN A 37 5.45 -5.53 7.74
C ASN A 37 4.74 -5.55 9.09
N PRO A 38 3.50 -5.04 9.18
CA PRO A 38 2.70 -5.09 10.41
C PRO A 38 2.61 -6.49 11.00
N ASN A 39 2.46 -7.53 10.17
CA ASN A 39 2.31 -8.92 10.61
C ASN A 39 3.58 -9.53 11.22
N ASP A 40 4.72 -8.82 11.17
CA ASP A 40 5.97 -9.27 11.79
C ASP A 40 6.04 -8.87 13.28
N PHE A 41 5.06 -8.10 13.78
CA PHE A 41 4.96 -7.63 15.16
C PHE A 41 3.65 -8.09 15.83
N PRO A 42 3.63 -8.27 17.17
CA PRO A 42 2.39 -8.54 17.90
C PRO A 42 1.39 -7.39 17.73
N VAL A 43 0.15 -7.72 17.36
CA VAL A 43 -0.92 -6.73 17.18
C VAL A 43 -1.11 -5.90 18.45
N GLY A 44 -1.09 -4.58 18.30
CA GLY A 44 -1.22 -3.62 19.40
C GLY A 44 0.07 -3.29 20.15
N SER A 45 1.22 -3.85 19.76
CA SER A 45 2.51 -3.36 20.24
C SER A 45 2.85 -1.99 19.64
N ILE A 46 3.79 -1.28 20.25
CA ILE A 46 4.24 0.03 19.75
C ILE A 46 4.86 -0.13 18.35
N GLU A 47 5.67 -1.16 18.15
CA GLU A 47 6.31 -1.48 16.88
C GLU A 47 5.27 -1.82 15.80
N TRP A 48 4.19 -2.50 16.17
CA TRP A 48 3.07 -2.78 15.27
C TRP A 48 2.41 -1.49 14.79
N HIS A 49 2.14 -0.53 15.68
CA HIS A 49 1.56 0.75 15.30
C HIS A 49 2.45 1.51 14.31
N PHE A 50 3.76 1.59 14.56
CA PHE A 50 4.70 2.20 13.62
C PHE A 50 4.74 1.48 12.27
N ALA A 51 4.74 0.13 12.27
CA ALA A 51 4.73 -0.65 11.05
C ALA A 51 3.44 -0.47 10.25
N VAL A 52 2.28 -0.30 10.91
CA VAL A 52 0.99 -0.02 10.26
C VAL A 52 1.00 1.34 9.58
N GLU A 53 1.49 2.38 10.25
CA GLU A 53 1.56 3.73 9.67
C GLU A 53 2.47 3.77 8.44
N ASP A 54 3.67 3.20 8.54
CA ASP A 54 4.62 3.14 7.43
C ASP A 54 4.09 2.28 6.26
N PHE A 55 3.43 1.15 6.56
CA PHE A 55 2.78 0.32 5.55
C PHE A 55 1.63 1.05 4.85
N ALA A 56 0.80 1.79 5.60
CA ALA A 56 -0.29 2.59 5.02
C ALA A 56 0.23 3.66 4.06
N GLY A 57 1.38 4.28 4.38
CA GLY A 57 2.07 5.21 3.48
C GLY A 57 2.47 4.56 2.15
N ASP A 58 3.02 3.35 2.19
CA ASP A 58 3.34 2.61 0.95
C ASP A 58 2.09 2.24 0.13
N VAL A 59 0.98 1.86 0.80
CA VAL A 59 -0.29 1.60 0.11
C VAL A 59 -0.83 2.86 -0.56
N LEU A 60 -0.83 4.00 0.14
CA LEU A 60 -1.25 5.28 -0.44
C LEU A 60 -0.37 5.68 -1.63
N ARG A 61 0.95 5.51 -1.51
CA ARG A 61 1.87 5.76 -2.63
C ARG A 61 1.57 4.87 -3.83
N ALA A 62 1.29 3.58 -3.62
CA ALA A 62 0.92 2.66 -4.70
C ALA A 62 -0.43 3.00 -5.36
N LEU A 63 -1.35 3.65 -4.62
CA LEU A 63 -2.64 4.11 -5.16
C LEU A 63 -2.54 5.46 -5.89
N MET A 64 -1.60 6.31 -5.50
CA MET A 64 -1.39 7.64 -6.09
C MET A 64 -0.38 7.64 -7.23
N ASP A 65 0.42 6.58 -7.39
CA ASP A 65 1.35 6.40 -8.51
C ASP A 65 0.54 6.04 -9.77
N ASP A 66 -0.10 7.05 -10.36
CA ASP A 66 -0.84 6.97 -11.62
C ASP A 66 0.08 7.08 -12.86
N GLY A 67 1.40 6.97 -12.68
CA GLY A 67 2.35 7.19 -13.75
C GLY A 67 2.36 8.62 -14.27
N SER A 68 1.76 9.59 -13.55
CA SER A 68 2.21 10.96 -13.68
C SER A 68 3.61 11.05 -13.10
N GLU A 69 4.59 10.68 -13.92
CA GLU A 69 5.83 11.45 -13.88
C GLU A 69 5.40 12.91 -13.77
N ALA A 70 5.90 13.60 -12.75
CA ALA A 70 5.81 15.04 -12.71
C ALA A 70 6.30 15.51 -14.07
N ILE A 71 5.37 15.84 -14.96
CA ILE A 71 5.66 16.42 -16.24
C ILE A 71 6.29 17.74 -15.83
N ASP A 72 7.61 17.78 -15.88
CA ASP A 72 8.38 19.00 -16.00
C ASP A 72 7.89 19.61 -17.32
N VAL A 73 6.71 20.25 -17.27
CA VAL A 73 6.26 21.14 -18.32
C VAL A 73 7.29 22.24 -18.29
N PRO A 74 8.18 22.35 -19.30
CA PRO A 74 9.10 23.47 -19.33
C PRO A 74 8.20 24.69 -19.39
N LEU A 75 8.31 25.57 -18.40
CA LEU A 75 7.59 26.83 -18.36
C LEU A 75 8.04 27.58 -19.62
N ARG A 76 7.27 27.44 -20.70
CA ARG A 76 7.58 28.03 -22.00
C ARG A 76 7.66 29.53 -21.73
N GLU A 77 8.87 30.08 -21.81
CA GLU A 77 9.10 31.51 -21.68
C GLU A 77 8.11 32.20 -22.62
N ARG A 78 7.22 33.02 -22.05
CA ARG A 78 6.33 33.84 -22.87
C ARG A 78 7.24 34.79 -23.66
N PRO A 79 7.05 34.92 -24.99
CA PRO A 79 7.67 36.01 -25.72
C PRO A 79 7.24 37.33 -25.08
N LEU A 80 8.23 38.18 -24.79
CA LEU A 80 8.01 39.60 -24.54
C LEU A 80 7.63 40.22 -25.88
N ASP A 81 6.34 40.47 -26.09
CA ASP A 81 5.85 41.46 -27.05
C ASP A 81 5.11 42.57 -26.27
#